data_AF-A0A1G1X0W9-F1
#
_entry.id   AF-A0A1G1X0W9-F1
#
_cell.length_a   1.000
_cell.length_b   1.000
_cell.length_c   1.000
_cell.angle_alpha   90.00
_cell.angle_beta   90.00
_cell.angle_gamma   90.00
#
_symmetry.space_group_name_H-M   'P 1'
#
loop_
_entity.id
_entity.type
_entity.pdbx_description
1 polymer ?
#
loop_
_entity_poly.entity_id
_entity_poly.type
_entity_poly.pdbx_seq_one_letter_code
_entity_poly.pdbx_strand_id
1 'polypeptide(L)'
;MKALIAALGFVVGAVILAHWFDYSAPRQSTSTTYRGQITGYDVEIFEAKTDVASLVVHLYPLGDDGKQKSDANLAHITGHRSEDQKEWNKIFFCGMPESKYGCNAFENRMGQYTWAPCNAERDLKNPFSIGEVVGALRSLDNAIIAVHNREHAIKE
;
A
#
# COMPACT_ATOMS: atom_id res chain seq x y z
N MET A 1 -7.56 -9.75 -61.93
CA MET A 1 -6.38 -9.16 -61.27
C MET A 1 -6.63 -7.86 -60.51
N LYS A 2 -7.54 -6.95 -60.93
CA LYS A 2 -7.82 -5.71 -60.18
C LYS A 2 -8.60 -5.90 -58.86
N ALA A 3 -9.43 -6.93 -58.75
CA ALA A 3 -10.22 -7.20 -57.54
C ALA A 3 -9.39 -7.75 -56.35
N LEU A 4 -8.25 -8.39 -56.61
CA LEU A 4 -7.42 -9.02 -55.58
C LEU A 4 -6.61 -8.00 -54.77
N ILE A 5 -6.21 -6.89 -55.40
CA ILE A 5 -5.41 -5.83 -54.78
C ILE A 5 -6.26 -4.98 -53.82
N ALA A 6 -7.55 -4.77 -54.16
CA ALA A 6 -8.48 -4.04 -53.29
C ALA A 6 -8.79 -4.80 -51.99
N ALA A 7 -8.88 -6.14 -52.05
CA ALA A 7 -9.13 -6.97 -50.88
C ALA A 7 -7.95 -6.97 -49.88
N LEU A 8 -6.70 -6.96 -50.38
CA LEU A 8 -5.51 -6.89 -49.54
C LEU A 8 -5.36 -5.54 -48.82
N GLY A 9 -5.70 -4.43 -49.50
CA GLY A 9 -5.69 -3.10 -48.86
C GLY A 9 -6.70 -2.96 -47.73
N PHE A 10 -7.87 -3.61 -47.84
CA PHE A 10 -8.91 -3.58 -46.81
C PHE A 10 -8.52 -4.40 -45.57
N VAL A 11 -7.87 -5.55 -45.76
CA VAL A 11 -7.39 -6.39 -44.64
C VAL A 11 -6.25 -5.71 -43.89
N VAL A 12 -5.29 -5.09 -44.61
CA VAL A 12 -4.18 -4.36 -43.97
C VAL A 12 -4.70 -3.11 -43.23
N GLY A 13 -5.67 -2.39 -43.79
CA GLY A 13 -6.29 -1.23 -43.12
C GLY A 13 -7.06 -1.59 -41.85
N ALA A 14 -7.77 -2.72 -41.84
CA ALA A 14 -8.50 -3.21 -40.67
C ALA A 14 -7.56 -3.69 -39.55
N VAL A 15 -6.45 -4.34 -39.89
CA VAL A 15 -5.41 -4.72 -38.93
C VAL A 15 -4.78 -3.48 -38.31
N ILE A 16 -4.40 -2.48 -39.11
CA ILE A 16 -3.81 -1.24 -38.57
C ILE A 16 -4.82 -0.51 -37.65
N LEU A 17 -6.09 -0.36 -38.03
CA LEU A 17 -7.07 0.30 -37.16
C LEU A 17 -7.33 -0.45 -35.85
N ALA A 18 -7.22 -1.78 -35.81
CA ALA A 18 -7.33 -2.55 -34.58
C ALA A 18 -6.14 -2.34 -33.62
N HIS A 19 -4.98 -1.91 -34.11
CA HIS A 19 -3.79 -1.65 -33.28
C HIS A 19 -3.76 -0.23 -32.70
N TRP A 20 -4.59 0.68 -33.23
CA TRP A 20 -4.74 2.05 -32.72
C TRP A 20 -5.92 2.19 -31.75
N PHE A 21 -6.82 1.22 -31.73
CA PHE A 21 -7.78 1.02 -30.65
C PHE A 21 -7.23 0.07 -29.58
N ASP A 22 -5.98 0.28 -29.16
CA ASP A 22 -5.64 0.08 -27.75
C ASP A 22 -6.29 1.24 -26.98
N TYR A 23 -7.63 1.21 -26.97
CA TYR A 23 -8.44 2.01 -26.10
C TYR A 23 -7.98 1.57 -24.73
N SER A 24 -7.12 2.37 -24.11
CA SER A 24 -6.74 2.25 -22.73
C SER A 24 -8.02 2.49 -21.96
N ALA A 25 -8.87 1.46 -21.89
CA ALA A 25 -10.05 1.46 -21.06
C ALA A 25 -9.53 1.92 -19.69
N PRO A 26 -10.07 3.00 -19.11
CA PRO A 26 -9.61 3.45 -17.82
C PRO A 26 -9.68 2.24 -16.91
N ARG A 27 -8.52 1.73 -16.48
CA ARG A 27 -8.45 0.57 -15.59
C ARG A 27 -9.27 0.98 -14.39
N GLN A 28 -10.44 0.37 -14.23
CA GLN A 28 -11.30 0.61 -13.08
C GLN A 28 -10.48 0.19 -11.87
N SER A 29 -9.90 1.17 -11.18
CA SER A 29 -9.27 0.96 -9.89
C SER A 29 -10.39 0.62 -8.93
N THR A 30 -10.63 -0.67 -8.71
CA THR A 30 -11.47 -1.11 -7.59
C THR A 30 -10.63 -1.01 -6.34
N SER A 31 -11.05 -0.18 -5.40
CA SER A 31 -10.51 -0.16 -4.05
C SER A 31 -11.42 -0.98 -3.12
N THR A 32 -10.82 -1.72 -2.20
CA THR A 32 -11.53 -2.36 -1.09
C THR A 32 -10.86 -1.96 0.21
N THR A 33 -11.66 -1.48 1.16
CA THR A 33 -11.19 -1.17 2.51
C THR A 33 -11.59 -2.31 3.44
N TYR A 34 -10.69 -2.74 4.30
CA TYR A 34 -10.93 -3.73 5.34
C TYR A 34 -10.68 -3.10 6.70
N ARG A 35 -11.53 -3.37 7.68
CA ARG A 35 -11.32 -2.92 9.07
C ARG A 35 -11.52 -4.04 10.06
N GLY A 36 -10.70 -4.04 11.10
CA GLY A 36 -10.74 -5.05 12.16
C GLY A 36 -9.77 -4.67 13.28
N GLN A 37 -9.49 -5.63 14.16
CA GLN A 37 -8.60 -5.42 15.30
C GLN A 37 -7.62 -6.58 15.46
N ILE A 38 -6.41 -6.24 15.89
CA ILE A 38 -5.43 -7.20 16.41
C ILE A 38 -4.98 -6.72 17.79
N THR A 39 -4.24 -7.55 18.52
CA THR A 39 -3.72 -7.16 19.84
C THR A 39 -2.98 -5.83 19.79
N GLY A 40 -3.51 -4.84 20.50
CA GLY A 40 -2.92 -3.51 20.65
C GLY A 40 -3.22 -2.52 19.51
N TYR A 41 -3.92 -2.93 18.44
CA TYR A 41 -4.17 -2.06 17.29
C TYR A 41 -5.57 -2.22 16.69
N ASP A 42 -6.17 -1.07 16.36
CA ASP A 42 -7.20 -0.98 15.33
C ASP A 42 -6.52 -1.03 13.96
N VAL A 43 -7.09 -1.79 13.04
CA VAL A 43 -6.49 -2.10 11.74
C VAL A 43 -7.38 -1.56 10.63
N GLU A 44 -6.77 -0.84 9.70
CA GLU A 44 -7.37 -0.49 8.42
C GLU A 44 -6.45 -0.95 7.29
N ILE A 45 -7.00 -1.66 6.31
CA ILE A 45 -6.27 -2.11 5.12
C ILE A 45 -6.97 -1.53 3.91
N PHE A 46 -6.23 -0.77 3.12
CA PHE A 46 -6.69 -0.26 1.84
C PHE A 46 -6.01 -1.06 0.72
N GLU A 47 -6.79 -1.83 -0.02
CA GLU A 47 -6.34 -2.55 -1.21
C GLU A 47 -6.82 -1.82 -2.44
N ALA A 48 -5.90 -1.38 -3.31
CA ALA A 48 -6.23 -0.77 -4.58
C ALA A 48 -5.55 -1.54 -5.70
N LYS A 49 -6.30 -1.99 -6.71
CA LYS A 49 -5.72 -2.64 -7.87
C LYS A 49 -5.09 -1.60 -8.81
N THR A 50 -3.90 -1.13 -8.44
CA THR A 50 -3.10 -0.16 -9.20
C THR A 50 -1.66 -0.64 -9.38
N ASP A 51 -0.95 0.04 -10.28
CA ASP A 51 0.40 -0.30 -10.72
C ASP A 51 1.50 0.09 -9.70
N VAL A 52 1.18 0.88 -8.65
CA VAL A 52 2.19 1.57 -7.81
C VAL A 52 2.14 1.18 -6.33
N ALA A 53 0.95 0.89 -5.79
CA ALA A 53 0.78 0.32 -4.46
C ALA A 53 -0.54 -0.43 -4.43
N SER A 54 -0.50 -1.67 -3.96
CA SER A 54 -1.66 -2.55 -4.06
C SER A 54 -2.26 -2.85 -2.70
N LEU A 55 -1.49 -2.65 -1.63
CA LEU A 55 -1.94 -2.81 -0.26
C LEU A 55 -1.27 -1.77 0.65
N VAL A 56 -2.11 -1.01 1.37
CA VAL A 56 -1.68 -0.11 2.45
C VAL A 56 -2.33 -0.60 3.74
N VAL A 57 -1.54 -0.74 4.81
CA VAL A 57 -2.02 -1.19 6.12
C VAL A 57 -1.71 -0.13 7.16
N HIS A 58 -2.72 0.32 7.88
CA HIS A 58 -2.62 1.26 8.99
C HIS A 58 -2.89 0.54 10.31
N LEU A 59 -2.00 0.74 11.28
CA LEU A 59 -2.13 0.24 12.64
C LEU A 59 -2.28 1.44 13.59
N TYR A 60 -3.49 1.61 14.12
CA TYR A 60 -3.80 2.67 15.08
C TYR A 60 -3.75 2.09 16.50
N PRO A 61 -2.92 2.61 17.40
CA PRO A 61 -2.77 2.03 18.73
C PRO A 61 -4.07 2.13 19.52
N LEU A 62 -4.45 1.03 20.17
CA LEU A 62 -5.58 0.98 21.09
C LEU A 62 -5.14 1.39 22.50
N GLY A 63 -6.03 2.05 23.23
CA GLY A 63 -5.96 2.25 24.67
C GLY A 63 -6.38 1.00 25.44
N ASP A 64 -6.26 1.06 26.76
CA ASP A 64 -6.62 -0.05 27.65
C ASP A 64 -8.12 -0.39 27.59
N ASP A 65 -8.95 0.55 27.13
CA ASP A 65 -10.39 0.40 26.92
C ASP A 65 -10.74 -0.21 25.55
N GLY A 66 -9.73 -0.62 24.75
CA GLY A 66 -9.91 -1.20 23.43
C GLY A 66 -10.35 -0.20 22.36
N LYS A 67 -10.29 1.10 22.64
CA LYS A 67 -10.59 2.16 21.66
C LYS A 67 -9.30 2.77 21.14
N GLN A 68 -9.34 3.32 19.93
CA GLN A 68 -8.22 4.09 19.40
C GLN A 68 -7.85 5.20 20.39
N LYS A 69 -6.56 5.32 20.71
CA LYS A 69 -6.10 6.40 21.58
C LYS A 69 -6.40 7.75 20.91
N SER A 70 -7.11 8.64 21.60
CA SER A 70 -7.62 9.91 21.03
C SER A 70 -6.54 10.90 20.63
N ASP A 71 -5.33 10.76 21.18
CA ASP A 71 -4.14 11.51 20.78
C ASP A 71 -3.57 10.95 19.46
N ALA A 72 -3.66 9.64 19.23
CA ALA A 72 -3.25 8.96 18.01
C ALA A 72 -4.25 9.15 16.84
N ASN A 73 -4.47 10.39 16.42
CA ASN A 73 -5.21 10.70 15.17
C ASN A 73 -4.43 10.29 13.89
N LEU A 74 -3.22 9.76 14.04
CA LEU A 74 -2.39 9.23 12.96
C LEU A 74 -2.04 7.77 13.26
N ALA A 75 -2.01 6.93 12.22
CA ALA A 75 -1.57 5.54 12.33
C ALA A 75 -0.12 5.49 12.81
N HIS A 76 0.12 4.84 13.95
CA HIS A 76 1.46 4.76 14.52
C HIS A 76 2.41 3.95 13.63
N ILE A 77 1.87 2.97 12.91
CA ILE A 77 2.61 2.19 11.91
C ILE A 77 1.76 2.13 10.64
N THR A 78 2.35 2.48 9.50
CA THR A 78 1.75 2.30 8.18
C THR A 78 2.69 1.49 7.28
N GLY A 79 2.20 0.42 6.66
CA GLY A 79 2.96 -0.42 5.74
C GLY A 79 2.44 -0.31 4.32
N HIS A 80 3.32 -0.20 3.33
CA HIS A 80 2.98 -0.20 1.91
C HIS A 80 3.61 -1.41 1.23
N ARG A 81 2.82 -2.13 0.45
CA ARG A 81 3.25 -3.30 -0.32
C ARG A 81 2.58 -3.29 -1.70
N SER A 82 3.31 -3.70 -2.74
CA SER A 82 2.75 -3.90 -4.08
C SER A 82 2.18 -5.32 -4.23
N GLU A 83 1.26 -5.53 -5.18
CA GLU A 83 0.52 -6.80 -5.35
C GLU A 83 1.45 -7.97 -5.64
N ASP A 84 2.50 -7.70 -6.41
CA ASP A 84 3.50 -8.64 -6.89
C ASP A 84 4.59 -8.95 -5.87
N GLN A 85 4.73 -8.12 -4.83
CA GLN A 85 5.75 -8.30 -3.83
C GLN A 85 5.18 -8.96 -2.58
N LYS A 86 5.97 -9.88 -2.01
CA LYS A 86 5.68 -10.49 -0.71
C LYS A 86 6.22 -9.68 0.46
N GLU A 87 7.04 -8.67 0.19
CA GLU A 87 7.73 -7.85 1.18
C GLU A 87 7.11 -6.44 1.25
N TRP A 88 7.28 -5.78 2.39
CA TRP A 88 6.89 -4.38 2.54
C TRP A 88 7.88 -3.49 1.79
N ASN A 89 7.38 -2.62 0.92
CA ASN A 89 8.18 -1.64 0.18
C ASN A 89 8.62 -0.50 1.09
N LYS A 90 7.67 -0.02 1.91
CA LYS A 90 7.88 1.07 2.85
C LYS A 90 7.12 0.79 4.14
N ILE A 91 7.73 1.14 5.26
CA ILE A 91 7.03 1.25 6.54
C ILE A 91 7.21 2.66 7.06
N PHE A 92 6.16 3.22 7.62
CA PHE A 92 6.13 4.55 8.20
C PHE A 92 5.78 4.42 9.67
N PHE A 93 6.53 5.11 10.50
CA PHE A 93 6.20 5.38 11.89
C PHE A 93 5.79 6.85 11.96
N CYS A 94 4.49 7.13 11.90
CA CYS A 94 3.99 8.50 11.94
C CYS A 94 3.15 8.66 13.21
N GLY A 95 3.84 9.01 14.28
CA GLY A 95 3.22 9.33 15.56
C GLY A 95 3.33 10.82 15.78
N MET A 96 2.18 11.49 15.94
CA MET A 96 1.91 12.82 16.52
C MET A 96 3.04 13.89 16.55
N PRO A 97 2.71 15.19 16.38
CA PRO A 97 3.67 16.30 16.52
C PRO A 97 4.50 16.30 17.81
N GLU A 98 4.01 15.65 18.87
CA GLU A 98 4.62 15.59 20.20
C GLU A 98 5.36 14.27 20.48
N SER A 99 5.34 13.30 19.57
CA SER A 99 6.01 12.02 19.81
C SER A 99 7.52 12.12 19.58
N LYS A 100 8.29 11.30 20.30
CA LYS A 100 9.73 11.07 20.06
C LYS A 100 10.03 10.68 18.59
N TYR A 101 9.03 10.20 17.86
CA TYR A 101 9.17 9.45 16.62
C TYR A 101 8.73 10.19 15.36
N GLY A 102 8.25 11.43 15.45
CA GLY A 102 7.92 12.26 14.27
C GLY A 102 7.17 11.51 13.16
N CYS A 103 7.51 11.77 11.90
CA CYS A 103 7.10 10.91 10.77
C CYS A 103 8.37 10.38 10.09
N ASN A 104 8.66 9.11 10.35
CA ASN A 104 9.86 8.41 9.91
C ASN A 104 9.49 7.28 8.97
N ALA A 105 10.21 7.12 7.86
CA ALA A 105 10.01 5.98 6.97
C ALA A 105 11.22 5.06 6.96
N PHE A 106 11.00 3.80 6.61
CA PHE A 106 12.04 2.87 6.20
C PHE A 106 11.68 2.33 4.83
N GLU A 107 12.64 2.34 3.92
CA GLU A 107 12.50 1.76 2.59
C GLU A 107 13.17 0.41 2.53
N ASN A 108 12.48 -0.57 1.97
CA ASN A 108 13.07 -1.85 1.62
C ASN A 108 13.83 -1.71 0.30
N ARG A 109 15.13 -1.99 0.34
CA ARG A 109 15.97 -2.17 -0.84
C ARG A 109 16.52 -3.59 -0.81
N MET A 110 15.91 -4.48 -1.58
CA MET A 110 16.34 -5.89 -1.72
C MET A 110 16.37 -6.67 -0.39
N GLY A 111 15.31 -6.57 0.42
CA GLY A 111 15.17 -7.22 1.71
C GLY A 111 15.81 -6.48 2.89
N GLN A 112 16.42 -5.30 2.65
CA GLN A 112 17.05 -4.50 3.69
C GLN A 112 16.26 -3.21 3.92
N TYR A 113 15.73 -3.06 5.13
CA TYR A 113 15.02 -1.84 5.55
C TYR A 113 16.02 -0.79 6.01
N THR A 114 16.10 0.29 5.24
CA THR A 114 16.99 1.42 5.50
C THR A 114 16.17 2.62 5.93
N TRP A 115 16.65 3.32 6.96
CA TRP A 115 15.99 4.52 7.46
C TRP A 115 15.99 5.61 6.40
N ALA A 116 14.81 6.15 6.11
CA ALA A 116 14.52 7.14 5.09
C ALA A 116 13.63 8.24 5.70
N PRO A 117 14.20 9.14 6.53
CA PRO A 117 13.43 10.16 7.22
C PRO A 117 12.75 11.12 6.24
N CYS A 118 11.66 11.74 6.69
CA CYS A 118 11.11 12.90 6.00
C CYS A 118 12.12 14.04 5.95
N ASN A 119 11.98 14.95 4.98
CA ASN A 119 12.94 16.05 4.76
C ASN A 119 13.20 16.90 6.03
N ALA A 120 12.19 17.07 6.89
CA ALA A 120 12.31 17.81 8.14
C ALA A 120 13.25 17.15 9.18
N GLU A 121 13.54 15.85 9.02
CA GLU A 121 14.31 15.03 9.96
C GLU A 121 15.58 14.43 9.33
N ARG A 122 15.95 14.89 8.12
CA ARG A 122 17.03 14.31 7.32
C ARG A 122 18.39 14.26 8.03
N ASP A 123 18.66 15.21 8.90
CA ASP A 123 19.93 15.34 9.63
C ASP A 123 19.92 14.63 11.00
N LEU A 124 18.79 14.04 11.39
CA LEU A 124 18.70 13.29 12.63
C LEU A 124 19.41 11.93 12.50
N LYS A 125 19.58 11.23 13.63
CA LYS A 125 19.99 9.83 13.62
C LYS A 125 18.74 8.96 13.69
N ASN A 126 18.79 7.78 13.08
CA ASN A 126 17.74 6.78 13.19
C ASN A 126 17.37 6.56 14.68
N PRO A 127 16.15 6.95 15.10
CA PRO A 127 15.75 6.85 16.51
C PRO A 127 15.23 5.46 16.87
N PHE A 128 15.12 4.54 15.91
CA PHE A 128 14.58 3.19 16.08
C PHE A 128 15.68 2.14 16.20
N SER A 129 15.46 1.22 17.13
CA SER A 129 16.18 -0.04 17.19
C SER A 129 15.74 -1.00 16.08
N ILE A 130 16.61 -1.96 15.73
CA ILE A 130 16.25 -3.04 14.80
C ILE A 130 15.05 -3.84 15.34
N GLY A 131 14.93 -4.00 16.67
CA GLY A 131 13.82 -4.70 17.30
C GLY A 131 12.46 -4.02 17.06
N GLU A 132 12.41 -2.69 17.13
CA GLU A 132 11.20 -1.90 16.83
C GLU A 132 10.78 -2.08 15.36
N VAL A 133 11.73 -2.03 14.43
CA VAL A 133 11.47 -2.25 13.00
C VAL A 133 10.93 -3.65 12.73
N VAL A 134 11.56 -4.69 13.30
CA VAL A 134 11.11 -6.09 13.16
C VAL A 134 9.73 -6.30 13.80
N GLY A 135 9.47 -5.68 14.95
CA GLY A 135 8.17 -5.74 15.62
C GLY A 135 7.04 -5.12 14.79
N ALA A 136 7.31 -3.99 14.14
CA ALA A 136 6.38 -3.34 13.23
C ALA A 136 6.05 -4.22 12.01
N LEU A 137 7.07 -4.80 11.35
CA LEU A 137 6.87 -5.71 10.21
C LEU A 137 5.99 -6.91 10.59
N ARG A 138 6.25 -7.53 11.74
CA ARG A 138 5.43 -8.65 12.23
C ARG A 138 3.98 -8.24 12.50
N SER A 139 3.76 -7.04 13.04
CA SER A 139 2.43 -6.53 13.32
C SER A 139 1.64 -6.28 12.04
N LEU A 140 2.31 -5.77 11.00
CA LEU A 140 1.73 -5.57 9.67
C LEU A 140 1.37 -6.91 9.01
N ASP A 141 2.24 -7.92 9.07
CA ASP A 141 1.95 -9.27 8.56
C ASP A 141 0.76 -9.91 9.29
N ASN A 142 0.70 -9.77 10.62
CA ASN A 142 -0.42 -10.26 11.43
C ASN A 142 -1.74 -9.57 11.07
N ALA A 143 -1.71 -8.27 10.80
CA ALA A 143 -2.88 -7.50 10.37
C ALA A 143 -3.45 -8.03 9.04
N ILE A 144 -2.59 -8.32 8.06
CA ILE A 144 -3.04 -8.93 6.79
C ILE A 144 -3.72 -10.27 7.08
N ILE A 145 -3.07 -11.17 7.82
CA ILE A 145 -3.59 -12.51 8.11
C ILE A 145 -4.96 -12.44 8.80
N ALA A 146 -5.12 -11.53 9.76
CA ALA A 146 -6.33 -11.42 10.56
C ALA A 146 -7.48 -10.65 9.86
N VAL A 147 -7.16 -9.60 9.09
CA VAL A 147 -8.15 -8.59 8.66
C VAL A 147 -8.32 -8.53 7.14
N HIS A 148 -7.37 -8.98 6.32
CA HIS A 148 -7.51 -8.96 4.85
C HIS A 148 -8.37 -10.13 4.35
N ASN A 149 -9.66 -10.10 4.68
CA ASN A 149 -10.64 -11.12 4.28
C ASN A 149 -12.04 -10.55 4.12
N ARG A 150 -12.94 -11.34 3.52
CA ARG A 150 -14.30 -10.90 3.17
C ARG A 150 -15.17 -10.46 4.36
N GLU A 151 -14.93 -10.98 5.55
CA GLU A 151 -15.73 -10.66 6.74
C GLU A 151 -15.46 -9.23 7.23
N HIS A 152 -14.24 -8.75 7.00
CA HIS A 152 -13.77 -7.43 7.41
C HIS A 152 -13.85 -6.39 6.29
N ALA A 153 -14.26 -6.79 5.08
CA ALA A 153 -14.39 -5.90 3.94
C ALA A 153 -15.58 -4.94 4.12
N ILE A 154 -15.31 -3.64 4.01
CA ILE A 154 -16.31 -2.58 4.02
C ILE A 154 -16.79 -2.39 2.57
N LYS A 155 -18.09 -2.48 2.37
CA LYS A 155 -18.72 -2.04 1.12
C LYS A 155 -18.98 -0.55 1.23
N GLU A 156 -18.32 0.22 0.38
CA GLU A 156 -18.66 1.64 0.14
C GLU A 156 -19.94 1.76 -0.69
#